data_AF-A0A1G8AKW3-F1
#
_entry.id   AF-A0A1G8AKW3-F1
#
_cell.length_a   1.000
_cell.length_b   1.000
_cell.length_c   1.000
_cell.angle_alpha   90.00
_cell.angle_beta   90.00
_cell.angle_gamma   90.00
#
_symmetry.space_group_name_H-M   'P 1'
#
loop_
_entity.id
_entity.type
_entity.pdbx_description
1 polymer ?
#
loop_
_entity_poly.entity_id
_entity_poly.type
_entity_poly.pdbx_seq_one_letter_code
_entity_poly.pdbx_strand_id
1 'polypeptide(L)'
;MKKFPLLWAVALVIYALPGYTQSTTSPANNASSTLCITHANLIDVNISKTLADQTIIIEHDRILATGPSKKLKIPDGATVIDATGKYVMPGMTDAHIHFFQTGGLYTRPDGLNLMAVYPYEKDQQWAKEHLSDMMARYLACGITTVADVGGPFSNFAIRDKVNADPRATNAWVTGPLISTYLPPNLDKKDPPIVKVTTPEEARELVRKQLPYKPDFIKIWYIVVPGMPAESTLPIVKATIDESHAHGLKVAVHATEYETAKLAVTAGADILVHSVDDKELDNEMLQLLKNKHTVYIPTLTVMHGYKRAFTQQFDFPMHDLKYGDPFMLGTLTDLQHIDKSVVGFEYKNLRSRHVIPSKEDTVMRTNLRLAQQAGVNVVAGTDAGNIGTLHASSFFTELQAMQQSGLSSWEIIRSATINAAKGFGKDKDYGSIEKGKIADLLLLEKDPTQDLNVLADIPTIIHRGIQLQAKELLTVTPVILVQQQLNAYNTRNIEAFLAPYSDSTAIYDQASGKLLMQGKEQMRQRYAGIFEKAKELHCQLVNRIVMGNTVIDHERITGMGEKPIEAVAVYTVENGKIVKVSFIR
;
A
#
# COMPACT_ATOMS: atom_id res chain seq x y z
N MET A 1 -1.28 38.58 53.10
CA MET A 1 -1.08 37.53 54.12
C MET A 1 -2.38 36.73 54.27
N LYS A 2 -2.28 35.43 53.93
CA LYS A 2 -3.13 34.27 54.27
C LYS A 2 -4.61 34.51 54.65
N LYS A 3 -5.52 34.04 53.78
CA LYS A 3 -6.80 33.44 54.17
C LYS A 3 -7.12 32.26 53.24
N PHE A 4 -7.10 31.05 53.79
CA PHE A 4 -7.94 29.92 53.34
C PHE A 4 -9.40 30.27 53.70
N PRO A 5 -10.43 29.83 52.94
CA PRO A 5 -11.00 28.50 53.24
C PRO A 5 -11.77 27.77 52.10
N LEU A 6 -12.16 26.55 52.45
CA LEU A 6 -13.40 25.83 52.09
C LEU A 6 -13.50 25.09 50.74
N LEU A 7 -13.13 23.80 50.81
CA LEU A 7 -13.66 22.71 49.99
C LEU A 7 -15.18 22.60 50.16
N TRP A 8 -15.93 22.68 49.06
CA TRP A 8 -17.30 22.19 48.97
C TRP A 8 -17.31 20.86 48.23
N ALA A 9 -17.72 19.81 48.94
CA ALA A 9 -18.03 18.51 48.38
C ALA A 9 -19.37 18.59 47.61
N VAL A 10 -19.34 18.30 46.32
CA VAL A 10 -20.57 18.05 45.53
C VAL A 10 -20.82 16.55 45.55
N ALA A 11 -21.91 16.16 46.20
CA ALA A 11 -22.44 14.80 46.17
C ALA A 11 -22.95 14.47 44.76
N LEU A 12 -22.36 13.45 44.14
CA LEU A 12 -22.84 12.88 42.89
C LEU A 12 -23.93 11.84 43.20
N VAL A 13 -25.17 12.19 42.87
CA VAL A 13 -26.32 11.29 42.92
C VAL A 13 -26.18 10.27 41.79
N ILE A 14 -25.92 9.02 42.16
CA ILE A 14 -25.91 7.88 41.23
C ILE A 14 -27.36 7.47 40.99
N TYR A 15 -27.89 7.73 39.79
CA TYR A 15 -29.10 7.08 39.30
C TYR A 15 -28.75 5.64 38.93
N ALA A 16 -29.23 4.68 39.72
CA ALA A 16 -29.20 3.26 39.38
C ALA A 16 -30.20 3.00 38.24
N LEU A 17 -29.69 2.72 37.05
CA LEU A 17 -30.47 2.14 35.95
C LEU A 17 -30.68 0.63 36.21
N PRO A 18 -31.84 0.06 35.87
CA PRO A 18 -32.13 -1.35 36.10
C PRO A 18 -31.15 -2.23 35.32
N GLY A 19 -30.53 -3.17 36.02
CA GLY A 19 -29.61 -4.14 35.44
C GLY A 19 -30.29 -4.98 34.38
N TYR A 20 -29.88 -4.79 33.12
CA TYR A 20 -30.05 -5.79 32.09
C TYR A 20 -29.17 -6.98 32.47
N THR A 21 -29.75 -8.01 33.06
CA THR A 21 -29.13 -9.34 33.11
C THR A 21 -29.03 -9.82 31.66
N GLN A 22 -27.85 -9.63 31.05
CA GLN A 22 -27.49 -10.39 29.87
C GLN A 22 -27.47 -11.86 30.29
N SER A 23 -28.44 -12.60 29.78
CA SER A 23 -28.39 -14.06 29.71
C SER A 23 -27.06 -14.42 29.06
N THR A 24 -26.12 -14.93 29.85
CA THR A 24 -24.91 -15.58 29.34
C THR A 24 -25.32 -16.92 28.76
N THR A 25 -25.94 -16.89 27.58
CA THR A 25 -25.87 -18.03 26.68
C THR A 25 -24.40 -18.17 26.31
N SER A 26 -23.71 -19.13 26.96
CA SER A 26 -22.45 -19.65 26.45
C SER A 26 -22.60 -19.88 24.94
N PRO A 27 -21.66 -19.43 24.09
CA PRO A 27 -21.72 -19.80 22.68
C PRO A 27 -21.66 -21.32 22.62
N ALA A 28 -22.73 -21.92 22.14
CA ALA A 28 -22.79 -23.33 21.84
C ALA A 28 -21.62 -23.69 20.92
N ASN A 29 -20.86 -24.71 21.32
CA ASN A 29 -19.92 -25.49 20.50
C ASN A 29 -19.58 -24.90 19.12
N ASN A 30 -18.44 -24.21 19.01
CA ASN A 30 -17.78 -24.02 17.73
C ASN A 30 -17.37 -25.41 17.20
N ALA A 31 -18.23 -26.01 16.39
CA ALA A 31 -17.75 -26.99 15.42
C ALA A 31 -16.65 -26.30 14.62
N SER A 32 -15.44 -26.87 14.65
CA SER A 32 -14.32 -26.49 13.78
C SER A 32 -14.85 -26.33 12.35
N SER A 33 -14.94 -25.10 11.85
CA SER A 33 -15.52 -24.82 10.53
C SER A 33 -14.47 -25.09 9.46
N THR A 34 -14.33 -26.36 9.07
CA THR A 34 -13.52 -26.76 7.92
C THR A 34 -14.05 -26.07 6.66
N LEU A 35 -13.19 -25.35 5.94
CA LEU A 35 -13.49 -24.75 4.64
C LEU A 35 -12.86 -25.60 3.54
N CYS A 36 -13.61 -25.94 2.51
CA CYS A 36 -13.13 -26.68 1.35
C CYS A 36 -13.34 -25.86 0.08
N ILE A 37 -12.28 -25.70 -0.72
CA ILE A 37 -12.37 -25.15 -2.08
C ILE A 37 -12.23 -26.33 -3.03
N THR A 38 -13.28 -26.69 -3.77
CA THR A 38 -13.33 -27.90 -4.60
C THR A 38 -13.26 -27.58 -6.09
N HIS A 39 -12.74 -28.50 -6.90
CA HIS A 39 -12.74 -28.40 -8.38
C HIS A 39 -12.00 -27.17 -8.95
N ALA A 40 -11.04 -26.62 -8.22
CA ALA A 40 -10.27 -25.45 -8.63
C ALA A 40 -9.13 -25.81 -9.60
N ASN A 41 -8.79 -24.88 -10.49
CA ASN A 41 -7.50 -24.89 -11.19
C ASN A 41 -6.44 -24.26 -10.28
N LEU A 42 -5.58 -25.07 -9.67
CA LEU A 42 -4.59 -24.63 -8.70
C LEU A 42 -3.34 -24.09 -9.40
N ILE A 43 -2.97 -22.85 -9.13
CA ILE A 43 -1.72 -22.22 -9.58
C ILE A 43 -0.59 -22.64 -8.64
N ASP A 44 0.17 -23.67 -9.03
CA ASP A 44 1.29 -24.17 -8.23
C ASP A 44 2.56 -23.37 -8.57
N VAL A 45 2.89 -22.44 -7.68
CA VAL A 45 4.02 -21.52 -7.81
C VAL A 45 5.38 -22.19 -7.57
N ASN A 46 5.43 -23.38 -6.97
CA ASN A 46 6.70 -24.10 -6.76
C ASN A 46 7.21 -24.67 -8.07
N ILE A 47 6.31 -25.32 -8.83
CA ILE A 47 6.64 -26.00 -10.09
C ILE A 47 6.27 -25.18 -11.34
N SER A 48 5.66 -24.01 -11.16
CA SER A 48 5.19 -23.12 -12.23
C SER A 48 4.22 -23.81 -13.18
N LYS A 49 3.18 -24.46 -12.63
CA LYS A 49 2.14 -25.13 -13.42
C LYS A 49 0.75 -24.91 -12.84
N THR A 50 -0.24 -24.88 -13.73
CA THR A 50 -1.65 -24.95 -13.35
C THR A 50 -2.07 -26.41 -13.26
N LEU A 51 -2.51 -26.85 -12.08
CA LEU A 51 -3.03 -28.19 -11.82
C LEU A 51 -4.57 -28.15 -11.87
N ALA A 52 -5.16 -28.82 -12.84
CA ALA A 52 -6.62 -28.85 -13.00
C ALA A 52 -7.31 -29.74 -11.95
N ASP A 53 -8.56 -29.40 -11.62
CA ASP A 53 -9.45 -30.18 -10.75
C ASP A 53 -8.80 -30.60 -9.42
N GLN A 54 -8.40 -29.60 -8.63
CA GLN A 54 -7.85 -29.77 -7.29
C GLN A 54 -8.86 -29.37 -6.23
N THR A 55 -8.73 -29.99 -5.06
CA THR A 55 -9.44 -29.61 -3.84
C THR A 55 -8.44 -29.18 -2.77
N ILE A 56 -8.76 -28.11 -2.06
CA ILE A 56 -7.98 -27.58 -0.93
C ILE A 56 -8.87 -27.64 0.31
N ILE A 57 -8.41 -28.34 1.35
CA ILE A 57 -9.10 -28.48 2.64
C ILE A 57 -8.36 -27.62 3.66
N ILE A 58 -9.09 -26.71 4.30
CA ILE A 58 -8.58 -25.73 5.26
C ILE A 58 -9.24 -25.98 6.60
N GLU A 59 -8.43 -26.09 7.64
CA GLU A 59 -8.91 -26.24 9.01
C GLU A 59 -8.29 -25.13 9.86
N HIS A 60 -9.15 -24.36 10.55
CA HIS A 60 -8.76 -23.10 11.19
C HIS A 60 -8.07 -22.15 10.20
N ASP A 61 -6.80 -21.84 10.43
CA ASP A 61 -5.98 -20.94 9.62
C ASP A 61 -5.05 -21.67 8.65
N ARG A 62 -5.05 -23.01 8.61
CA ARG A 62 -4.05 -23.80 7.88
C ARG A 62 -4.64 -24.76 6.86
N ILE A 63 -3.86 -24.99 5.81
CA ILE A 63 -4.16 -25.99 4.78
C ILE A 63 -3.92 -27.38 5.36
N LEU A 64 -4.99 -28.15 5.56
CA LEU A 64 -4.93 -29.53 6.04
C LEU A 64 -4.48 -30.49 4.93
N ALA A 65 -5.01 -30.30 3.72
CA ALA A 65 -4.70 -31.12 2.55
C ALA A 65 -4.97 -30.37 1.24
N THR A 66 -4.23 -30.74 0.19
CA THR A 66 -4.48 -30.31 -1.19
C THR A 66 -4.15 -31.45 -2.15
N GLY A 67 -4.87 -31.55 -3.27
CA GLY A 67 -4.66 -32.58 -4.28
C GLY A 67 -5.85 -32.79 -5.22
N PRO A 68 -5.78 -33.76 -6.15
CA PRO A 68 -6.85 -33.98 -7.12
C PRO A 68 -8.19 -34.23 -6.44
N SER A 69 -9.26 -33.54 -6.86
CA SER A 69 -10.56 -33.58 -6.17
C SER A 69 -11.08 -35.00 -5.99
N LYS A 70 -10.92 -35.86 -7.01
CA LYS A 70 -11.31 -37.28 -6.95
C LYS A 70 -10.61 -38.12 -5.86
N LYS A 71 -9.51 -37.63 -5.28
CA LYS A 71 -8.71 -38.32 -4.26
C LYS A 71 -8.95 -37.79 -2.85
N LEU A 72 -9.62 -36.65 -2.69
CA LEU A 72 -9.87 -36.05 -1.40
C LEU A 72 -11.33 -36.23 -1.02
N LYS A 73 -11.57 -36.67 0.22
CA LYS A 73 -12.90 -36.74 0.81
C LYS A 73 -13.18 -35.42 1.53
N ILE A 74 -14.28 -34.77 1.18
CA ILE A 74 -14.74 -33.57 1.88
C ILE A 74 -15.22 -33.98 3.29
N PRO A 75 -14.70 -33.36 4.36
CA PRO A 75 -15.17 -33.63 5.72
C PRO A 75 -16.65 -33.30 5.89
N ASP A 76 -17.35 -34.11 6.69
CA ASP A 76 -18.77 -33.89 6.98
C ASP A 76 -18.97 -32.54 7.69
N GLY A 77 -19.94 -31.74 7.25
CA GLY A 77 -20.23 -30.43 7.82
C GLY A 77 -19.28 -29.30 7.38
N ALA A 78 -18.35 -29.55 6.45
CA ALA A 78 -17.48 -28.52 5.90
C ALA A 78 -18.28 -27.48 5.09
N THR A 79 -17.86 -26.21 5.17
CA THR A 79 -18.28 -25.17 4.23
C THR A 79 -17.59 -25.43 2.90
N VAL A 80 -18.34 -25.51 1.80
CA VAL A 80 -17.80 -25.83 0.47
C VAL A 80 -17.94 -24.64 -0.47
N ILE A 81 -16.83 -24.25 -1.08
CA ILE A 81 -16.77 -23.33 -2.22
C ILE A 81 -16.49 -24.17 -3.47
N ASP A 82 -17.46 -24.26 -4.37
CA ASP A 82 -17.25 -24.85 -5.69
C ASP A 82 -16.50 -23.84 -6.59
N ALA A 83 -15.27 -24.19 -6.95
CA ALA A 83 -14.37 -23.41 -7.79
C ALA A 83 -14.26 -23.99 -9.21
N THR A 84 -15.25 -24.76 -9.66
CA THR A 84 -15.32 -25.24 -11.05
C THR A 84 -15.16 -24.09 -12.04
N GLY A 85 -14.17 -24.20 -12.94
CA GLY A 85 -13.84 -23.18 -13.93
C GLY A 85 -13.04 -21.97 -13.39
N LYS A 86 -12.83 -21.91 -12.07
CA LYS A 86 -12.07 -20.84 -11.39
C LYS A 86 -10.64 -21.29 -11.11
N TYR A 87 -9.81 -20.34 -10.70
CA TYR A 87 -8.41 -20.53 -10.39
C TYR A 87 -8.13 -20.16 -8.94
N VAL A 88 -7.21 -20.88 -8.30
CA VAL A 88 -6.76 -20.56 -6.94
C VAL A 88 -5.25 -20.41 -6.93
N MET A 89 -4.77 -19.29 -6.41
CA MET A 89 -3.33 -19.02 -6.22
C MET A 89 -3.04 -18.59 -4.77
N PRO A 90 -1.78 -18.66 -4.31
CA PRO A 90 -1.40 -18.09 -3.01
C PRO A 90 -1.69 -16.58 -2.94
N GLY A 91 -2.00 -16.08 -1.76
CA GLY A 91 -2.08 -14.65 -1.46
C GLY A 91 -0.75 -13.94 -1.74
N MET A 92 -0.83 -12.71 -2.24
CA MET A 92 0.35 -11.94 -2.62
C MET A 92 1.02 -11.29 -1.42
N THR A 93 2.32 -11.02 -1.55
CA THR A 93 3.15 -10.28 -0.61
C THR A 93 3.66 -8.99 -1.26
N ASP A 94 3.33 -7.84 -0.68
CA ASP A 94 4.03 -6.59 -0.99
C ASP A 94 5.26 -6.50 -0.09
N ALA A 95 6.42 -6.85 -0.64
CA ALA A 95 7.62 -7.11 0.15
C ALA A 95 8.43 -5.87 0.51
N HIS A 96 7.92 -4.66 0.20
CA HIS A 96 8.54 -3.42 0.63
C HIS A 96 7.48 -2.32 0.73
N ILE A 97 7.13 -1.95 1.96
CA ILE A 97 6.24 -0.82 2.27
C ILE A 97 6.79 -0.02 3.47
N HIS A 98 6.14 1.10 3.81
CA HIS A 98 6.41 1.90 5.00
C HIS A 98 5.13 2.34 5.71
N PHE A 99 4.80 1.76 6.87
CA PHE A 99 3.61 2.11 7.67
C PHE A 99 3.62 3.54 8.21
N PHE A 100 4.81 4.10 8.42
CA PHE A 100 4.97 5.48 8.90
C PHE A 100 4.78 6.51 7.78
N GLN A 101 4.34 6.09 6.60
CA GLN A 101 4.16 6.94 5.45
C GLN A 101 2.78 6.68 4.84
N THR A 102 2.19 7.65 4.16
CA THR A 102 0.79 7.54 3.65
C THR A 102 0.68 7.41 2.14
N GLY A 103 1.75 7.67 1.40
CA GLY A 103 1.75 7.78 -0.06
C GLY A 103 1.31 9.15 -0.59
N GLY A 104 0.81 10.03 0.29
CA GLY A 104 0.35 11.37 -0.06
C GLY A 104 1.49 12.37 -0.28
N LEU A 105 1.13 13.63 -0.59
CA LEU A 105 2.12 14.68 -0.87
C LEU A 105 2.98 15.05 0.36
N TYR A 106 2.42 14.95 1.56
CA TYR A 106 3.00 15.47 2.80
C TYR A 106 3.84 14.46 3.60
N THR A 107 3.92 13.22 3.12
CA THR A 107 4.51 12.06 3.83
C THR A 107 6.03 12.10 3.99
N ARG A 108 6.73 12.90 3.17
CA ARG A 108 8.20 12.96 3.10
C ARG A 108 8.72 14.40 3.23
N PRO A 109 8.71 15.01 4.43
CA PRO A 109 9.22 16.37 4.64
C PRO A 109 10.74 16.49 4.45
N ASP A 110 11.45 15.36 4.37
CA ASP A 110 12.85 15.26 4.00
C ASP A 110 13.07 15.33 2.47
N GLY A 111 12.10 14.87 1.67
CA GLY A 111 12.11 14.93 0.21
C GLY A 111 11.51 16.23 -0.36
N LEU A 112 10.39 16.69 0.20
CA LEU A 112 9.78 17.98 -0.10
C LEU A 112 9.20 18.59 1.19
N ASN A 113 9.86 19.62 1.71
CA ASN A 113 9.44 20.23 2.97
C ASN A 113 8.18 21.10 2.78
N LEU A 114 7.02 20.55 3.18
CA LEU A 114 5.72 21.22 3.18
C LEU A 114 5.15 21.41 4.59
N MET A 115 5.98 21.33 5.63
CA MET A 115 5.51 21.36 7.02
C MET A 115 4.81 22.67 7.41
N ALA A 116 5.07 23.77 6.69
CA ALA A 116 4.37 25.04 6.86
C ALA A 116 2.93 25.03 6.32
N VAL A 117 2.62 24.11 5.41
CA VAL A 117 1.27 23.91 4.83
C VAL A 117 0.52 22.83 5.58
N TYR A 118 1.18 21.69 5.81
CA TYR A 118 0.61 20.53 6.47
C TYR A 118 1.66 19.93 7.43
N PRO A 119 1.44 20.03 8.76
CA PRO A 119 2.38 19.49 9.73
C PRO A 119 2.60 17.98 9.55
N TYR A 120 3.85 17.54 9.60
CA TYR A 120 4.21 16.13 9.41
C TYR A 120 3.50 15.21 10.42
N GLU A 121 3.31 15.67 11.65
CA GLU A 121 2.63 14.92 12.71
C GLU A 121 1.17 14.60 12.35
N LYS A 122 0.50 15.43 11.53
CA LYS A 122 -0.86 15.14 11.07
C LYS A 122 -0.87 13.97 10.09
N ASP A 123 0.15 13.85 9.24
CA ASP A 123 0.28 12.73 8.29
C ASP A 123 0.60 11.43 9.06
N GLN A 124 1.51 11.51 10.04
CA GLN A 124 1.79 10.40 10.95
C GLN A 124 0.56 9.96 11.75
N GLN A 125 -0.26 10.92 12.21
CA GLN A 125 -1.51 10.64 12.90
C GLN A 125 -2.52 9.98 11.95
N TRP A 126 -2.64 10.46 10.71
CA TRP A 126 -3.49 9.86 9.69
C TRP A 126 -3.17 8.38 9.47
N ALA A 127 -1.89 8.06 9.24
CA ALA A 127 -1.44 6.68 9.05
C ALA A 127 -1.84 5.77 10.22
N LYS A 128 -1.71 6.25 11.46
CA LYS A 128 -2.08 5.52 12.67
C LYS A 128 -3.59 5.31 12.81
N GLU A 129 -4.37 6.36 12.58
CA GLU A 129 -5.85 6.33 12.70
C GLU A 129 -6.51 5.49 11.61
N HIS A 130 -5.89 5.42 10.42
CA HIS A 130 -6.43 4.72 9.25
C HIS A 130 -5.76 3.37 8.97
N LEU A 131 -4.96 2.84 9.91
CA LEU A 131 -4.26 1.56 9.76
C LEU A 131 -5.22 0.41 9.36
N SER A 132 -6.41 0.32 9.96
CA SER A 132 -7.39 -0.72 9.61
C SER A 132 -7.91 -0.60 8.18
N ASP A 133 -8.13 0.64 7.69
CA ASP A 133 -8.54 0.89 6.31
C ASP A 133 -7.39 0.55 5.33
N MET A 134 -6.15 0.92 5.68
CA MET A 134 -4.96 0.54 4.93
C MET A 134 -4.84 -0.98 4.77
N MET A 135 -5.03 -1.75 5.84
CA MET A 135 -4.95 -3.21 5.79
C MET A 135 -6.10 -3.82 4.99
N ALA A 136 -7.31 -3.27 5.12
CA ALA A 136 -8.46 -3.69 4.32
C ALA A 136 -8.23 -3.46 2.82
N ARG A 137 -7.55 -2.37 2.43
CA ARG A 137 -7.17 -2.10 1.04
C ARG A 137 -6.16 -3.11 0.50
N TYR A 138 -5.14 -3.45 1.27
CA TYR A 138 -4.19 -4.51 0.88
C TYR A 138 -4.92 -5.83 0.64
N LEU A 139 -5.78 -6.25 1.57
CA LEU A 139 -6.57 -7.46 1.39
C LEU A 139 -7.51 -7.37 0.18
N ALA A 140 -8.16 -6.23 -0.05
CA ALA A 140 -9.03 -6.02 -1.22
C ALA A 140 -8.28 -6.09 -2.57
N CYS A 141 -6.96 -5.83 -2.56
CA CYS A 141 -6.06 -6.01 -3.70
C CYS A 141 -5.38 -7.40 -3.72
N GLY A 142 -5.83 -8.35 -2.90
CA GLY A 142 -5.28 -9.72 -2.84
C GLY A 142 -3.90 -9.83 -2.21
N ILE A 143 -3.45 -8.79 -1.50
CA ILE A 143 -2.18 -8.77 -0.77
C ILE A 143 -2.50 -9.20 0.67
N THR A 144 -2.15 -10.43 1.00
CA THR A 144 -2.39 -11.01 2.33
C THR A 144 -1.25 -10.77 3.30
N THR A 145 -0.08 -10.38 2.78
CA THR A 145 1.13 -10.13 3.57
C THR A 145 1.83 -8.87 3.10
N VAL A 146 2.35 -8.08 4.04
CA VAL A 146 3.20 -6.93 3.76
C VAL A 146 4.51 -7.04 4.53
N ALA A 147 5.61 -6.55 3.94
CA ALA A 147 6.86 -6.37 4.65
C ALA A 147 7.18 -4.88 4.76
N ASP A 148 7.17 -4.35 5.99
CA ASP A 148 7.62 -2.99 6.26
C ASP A 148 9.14 -3.01 6.37
N VAL A 149 9.82 -2.40 5.39
CA VAL A 149 11.28 -2.45 5.23
C VAL A 149 11.92 -1.18 5.79
N GLY A 150 11.29 -0.58 6.81
CA GLY A 150 11.89 0.51 7.54
C GLY A 150 10.85 1.39 8.24
N GLY A 151 11.03 1.65 9.53
CA GLY A 151 10.19 2.62 10.22
C GLY A 151 10.49 2.72 11.71
N PRO A 152 9.70 3.48 12.47
CA PRO A 152 9.96 3.76 13.87
C PRO A 152 9.81 2.51 14.76
N PHE A 153 10.20 2.58 16.04
CA PHE A 153 10.00 1.45 16.97
C PHE A 153 8.52 1.09 17.15
N SER A 154 7.63 2.07 16.98
CA SER A 154 6.18 1.83 16.98
C SER A 154 5.70 0.85 15.90
N ASN A 155 6.48 0.58 14.83
CA ASN A 155 6.15 -0.45 13.84
C ASN A 155 6.03 -1.85 14.43
N PHE A 156 6.79 -2.19 15.48
CA PHE A 156 6.66 -3.50 16.14
C PHE A 156 5.29 -3.67 16.80
N ALA A 157 4.75 -2.60 17.42
CA ALA A 157 3.40 -2.63 17.98
C ALA A 157 2.33 -2.69 16.88
N ILE A 158 2.56 -2.03 15.73
CA ILE A 158 1.70 -2.16 14.54
C ILE A 158 1.67 -3.61 14.07
N ARG A 159 2.84 -4.25 13.90
CA ARG A 159 2.96 -5.66 13.52
C ARG A 159 2.14 -6.55 14.46
N ASP A 160 2.35 -6.41 15.76
CA ASP A 160 1.69 -7.28 16.75
C ASP A 160 0.17 -7.10 16.71
N LYS A 161 -0.31 -5.86 16.49
CA LYS A 161 -1.73 -5.55 16.31
C LYS A 161 -2.32 -6.18 15.04
N VAL A 162 -1.69 -6.00 13.88
CA VAL A 162 -2.23 -6.52 12.61
C VAL A 162 -2.12 -8.03 12.50
N ASN A 163 -1.08 -8.64 13.06
CA ASN A 163 -0.94 -10.10 13.11
C ASN A 163 -1.94 -10.76 14.06
N ALA A 164 -2.49 -10.02 15.04
CA ALA A 164 -3.55 -10.49 15.92
C ALA A 164 -4.97 -10.30 15.34
N ASP A 165 -5.14 -9.42 14.35
CA ASP A 165 -6.43 -9.14 13.72
C ASP A 165 -6.62 -10.05 12.49
N PRO A 166 -7.59 -10.99 12.49
CA PRO A 166 -7.84 -11.89 11.36
C PRO A 166 -8.37 -11.17 10.11
N ARG A 167 -8.70 -9.88 10.19
CA ARG A 167 -9.15 -9.04 9.07
C ARG A 167 -8.11 -8.00 8.65
N ALA A 168 -6.91 -8.04 9.21
CA ALA A 168 -5.75 -7.29 8.74
C ALA A 168 -4.75 -8.24 8.08
N THR A 169 -3.85 -7.72 7.23
CA THR A 169 -2.82 -8.54 6.60
C THR A 169 -1.86 -9.14 7.64
N ASN A 170 -1.06 -10.12 7.22
CA ASN A 170 0.16 -10.43 7.94
C ASN A 170 1.18 -9.30 7.71
N ALA A 171 1.98 -9.00 8.74
CA ALA A 171 3.09 -8.06 8.64
C ALA A 171 4.39 -8.69 9.11
N TRP A 172 5.46 -8.44 8.35
CA TRP A 172 6.85 -8.63 8.75
C TRP A 172 7.51 -7.27 8.83
N VAL A 173 8.20 -6.95 9.92
CA VAL A 173 8.71 -5.59 10.11
C VAL A 173 10.15 -5.58 10.62
N THR A 174 10.88 -4.56 10.19
CA THR A 174 12.05 -4.04 10.89
C THR A 174 11.63 -2.89 11.81
N GLY A 175 12.55 -2.44 12.67
CA GLY A 175 12.46 -1.15 13.35
C GLY A 175 13.26 -0.08 12.60
N PRO A 176 13.80 0.92 13.34
CA PRO A 176 14.49 2.05 12.71
C PRO A 176 15.65 1.63 11.83
N LEU A 177 15.75 2.26 10.66
CA LEU A 177 16.85 2.02 9.74
C LEU A 177 18.15 2.50 10.36
N ILE A 178 19.17 1.65 10.31
CA ILE A 178 20.53 2.00 10.69
C ILE A 178 21.16 2.73 9.50
N SER A 179 21.53 3.99 9.67
CA SER A 179 21.89 4.85 8.54
C SER A 179 23.27 5.50 8.67
N THR A 180 23.94 5.68 7.53
CA THR A 180 25.16 6.48 7.39
C THR A 180 24.86 7.98 7.23
N TYR A 181 23.61 8.32 6.98
CA TYR A 181 23.11 9.67 6.75
C TYR A 181 21.89 10.00 7.64
N LEU A 182 21.76 11.25 8.07
CA LEU A 182 20.56 11.69 8.81
C LEU A 182 19.72 12.56 7.87
N PRO A 183 18.52 12.11 7.49
CA PRO A 183 17.61 12.94 6.71
C PRO A 183 17.07 14.09 7.58
N PRO A 184 16.85 15.29 7.03
CA PRO A 184 16.27 16.38 7.77
C PRO A 184 14.77 16.13 8.04
N ASN A 185 14.19 16.87 8.99
CA ASN A 185 12.74 17.04 9.15
C ASN A 185 11.88 15.80 9.48
N LEU A 186 12.45 14.62 9.68
CA LEU A 186 11.71 13.46 10.18
C LEU A 186 11.48 13.52 11.70
N ASP A 187 10.61 12.64 12.21
CA ASP A 187 10.32 12.55 13.65
C ASP A 187 11.62 12.35 14.43
N LYS A 188 11.79 13.12 15.51
CA LYS A 188 12.95 13.08 16.39
C LYS A 188 12.72 12.26 17.66
N LYS A 189 11.46 11.97 18.01
CA LYS A 189 11.07 11.26 19.23
C LYS A 189 11.09 9.75 19.01
N ASP A 190 10.49 9.30 17.91
CA ASP A 190 10.51 7.91 17.47
C ASP A 190 10.96 7.89 15.99
N PRO A 191 12.26 8.16 15.73
CA PRO A 191 12.75 8.35 14.37
C PRO A 191 12.66 7.06 13.56
N PRO A 192 12.14 7.10 12.32
CA PRO A 192 12.18 5.94 11.43
C PRO A 192 13.61 5.61 10.97
N ILE A 193 14.52 6.59 10.99
CA ILE A 193 15.89 6.48 10.48
C ILE A 193 16.83 7.05 11.54
N VAL A 194 17.81 6.24 11.97
CA VAL A 194 18.77 6.64 13.00
C VAL A 194 20.18 6.62 12.40
N LYS A 195 20.81 7.79 12.36
CA LYS A 195 22.20 7.91 11.94
C LYS A 195 23.12 7.34 13.02
N VAL A 196 24.06 6.51 12.60
CA VAL A 196 25.19 6.04 13.40
C VAL A 196 26.50 6.47 12.75
N THR A 197 27.55 6.59 13.54
CA THR A 197 28.87 7.09 13.13
C THR A 197 30.00 6.11 13.39
N THR A 198 29.75 5.08 14.20
CA THR A 198 30.73 4.03 14.50
C THR A 198 30.14 2.63 14.33
N PRO A 199 30.98 1.62 14.08
CA PRO A 199 30.56 0.22 14.10
C PRO A 199 29.83 -0.19 15.39
N GLU A 200 30.28 0.29 16.56
CA GLU A 200 29.68 -0.08 17.83
C GLU A 200 28.28 0.53 18.02
N GLU A 201 28.08 1.80 17.63
CA GLU A 201 26.74 2.41 17.61
C GLU A 201 25.78 1.63 16.71
N ALA A 202 26.26 1.10 15.59
CA ALA A 202 25.49 0.26 14.68
C ALA A 202 25.06 -1.04 15.37
N ARG A 203 25.99 -1.73 16.05
CA ARG A 203 25.69 -2.94 16.83
C ARG A 203 24.72 -2.66 17.97
N GLU A 204 24.91 -1.54 18.68
CA GLU A 204 24.02 -1.12 19.76
C GLU A 204 22.60 -0.89 19.27
N LEU A 205 22.43 -0.28 18.09
CA LEU A 205 21.11 -0.07 17.50
C LEU A 205 20.44 -1.38 17.06
N VAL A 206 21.19 -2.36 16.55
CA VAL A 206 20.67 -3.72 16.34
C VAL A 206 20.19 -4.31 17.67
N ARG A 207 21.02 -4.28 18.71
CA ARG A 207 20.68 -4.83 20.03
C ARG A 207 19.48 -4.16 20.68
N LYS A 208 19.29 -2.85 20.47
CA LYS A 208 18.10 -2.10 20.93
C LYS A 208 16.81 -2.59 20.28
N GLN A 209 16.86 -3.14 19.07
CA GLN A 209 15.70 -3.68 18.38
C GLN A 209 15.34 -5.10 18.84
N LEU A 210 16.32 -5.92 19.27
CA LEU A 210 16.11 -7.34 19.63
C LEU A 210 14.97 -7.61 20.63
N PRO A 211 14.73 -6.82 21.70
CA PRO A 211 13.61 -7.05 22.61
C PRO A 211 12.24 -7.04 21.94
N TYR A 212 12.11 -6.35 20.79
CA TYR A 212 10.89 -6.26 20.00
C TYR A 212 10.74 -7.39 18.96
N LYS A 213 11.72 -8.30 18.92
CA LYS A 213 11.76 -9.47 18.01
C LYS A 213 11.60 -9.05 16.54
N PRO A 214 12.49 -8.23 15.98
CA PRO A 214 12.40 -7.82 14.58
C PRO A 214 12.40 -9.03 13.65
N ASP A 215 11.68 -8.94 12.53
CA ASP A 215 11.68 -10.02 11.53
C ASP A 215 12.96 -10.02 10.69
N PHE A 216 13.57 -8.84 10.54
CA PHE A 216 14.84 -8.57 9.86
C PHE A 216 15.35 -7.18 10.27
N ILE A 217 16.56 -6.81 9.87
CA ILE A 217 17.16 -5.49 10.11
C ILE A 217 17.35 -4.74 8.79
N LYS A 218 17.26 -3.40 8.83
CA LYS A 218 17.45 -2.54 7.66
C LYS A 218 18.62 -1.57 7.81
N ILE A 219 19.46 -1.50 6.77
CA ILE A 219 20.48 -0.48 6.58
C ILE A 219 20.04 0.52 5.51
N TRP A 220 20.19 1.82 5.79
CA TRP A 220 20.13 2.88 4.80
C TRP A 220 21.56 3.36 4.47
N TYR A 221 22.15 2.77 3.43
CA TYR A 221 23.55 3.01 3.08
C TYR A 221 23.64 4.12 2.04
N ILE A 222 23.70 5.36 2.53
CA ILE A 222 23.82 6.56 1.69
C ILE A 222 25.28 6.99 1.63
N VAL A 223 25.78 7.18 0.41
CA VAL A 223 27.10 7.77 0.16
C VAL A 223 26.96 9.29 0.11
N VAL A 224 27.60 9.98 1.05
CA VAL A 224 27.61 11.45 1.06
C VAL A 224 28.48 11.95 -0.10
N PRO A 225 28.04 12.95 -0.89
CA PRO A 225 28.83 13.48 -1.99
C PRO A 225 30.25 13.87 -1.56
N GLY A 226 31.24 13.40 -2.32
CA GLY A 226 32.66 13.63 -2.06
C GLY A 226 33.32 12.64 -1.07
N MET A 227 32.58 11.66 -0.55
CA MET A 227 33.13 10.57 0.26
C MET A 227 33.06 9.24 -0.50
N PRO A 228 34.10 8.38 -0.43
CA PRO A 228 34.01 7.03 -0.96
C PRO A 228 33.05 6.19 -0.11
N ALA A 229 32.28 5.29 -0.74
CA ALA A 229 31.35 4.41 -0.04
C ALA A 229 32.07 3.62 1.08
N GLU A 230 33.26 3.11 0.79
CA GLU A 230 34.12 2.32 1.68
C GLU A 230 34.38 3.00 3.03
N SER A 231 34.32 4.33 3.11
CA SER A 231 34.54 5.08 4.35
C SER A 231 33.56 4.70 5.47
N THR A 232 32.34 4.27 5.11
CA THR A 232 31.30 3.89 6.07
C THR A 232 30.95 2.39 6.00
N LEU A 233 31.62 1.62 5.14
CA LEU A 233 31.49 0.17 5.08
C LEU A 233 31.70 -0.56 6.43
N PRO A 234 32.59 -0.13 7.35
CA PRO A 234 32.71 -0.74 8.68
C PRO A 234 31.40 -0.72 9.49
N ILE A 235 30.57 0.32 9.33
CA ILE A 235 29.24 0.44 9.98
C ILE A 235 28.28 -0.61 9.40
N VAL A 236 28.27 -0.74 8.07
CA VAL A 236 27.44 -1.70 7.35
C VAL A 236 27.81 -3.14 7.75
N LYS A 237 29.10 -3.48 7.73
CA LYS A 237 29.60 -4.79 8.16
C LYS A 237 29.21 -5.10 9.61
N ALA A 238 29.40 -4.15 10.51
CA ALA A 238 29.06 -4.36 11.91
C ALA A 238 27.57 -4.60 12.13
N THR A 239 26.71 -3.90 11.39
CA THR A 239 25.27 -4.16 11.39
C THR A 239 24.94 -5.57 10.90
N ILE A 240 25.55 -5.99 9.79
CA ILE A 240 25.36 -7.33 9.21
C ILE A 240 25.81 -8.41 10.18
N ASP A 241 27.04 -8.33 10.68
CA ASP A 241 27.61 -9.30 11.61
C ASP A 241 26.76 -9.44 12.89
N GLU A 242 26.31 -8.33 13.48
CA GLU A 242 25.47 -8.36 14.68
C GLU A 242 24.12 -9.01 14.38
N SER A 243 23.49 -8.65 13.26
CA SER A 243 22.19 -9.18 12.87
C SER A 243 22.25 -10.69 12.62
N HIS A 244 23.26 -11.14 11.88
CA HIS A 244 23.49 -12.56 11.59
C HIS A 244 23.81 -13.36 12.85
N ALA A 245 24.53 -12.78 13.82
CA ALA A 245 24.77 -13.43 15.12
C ALA A 245 23.48 -13.72 15.91
N HIS A 246 22.40 -12.98 15.62
CA HIS A 246 21.06 -13.20 16.19
C HIS A 246 20.08 -13.89 15.21
N GLY A 247 20.59 -14.43 14.09
CA GLY A 247 19.79 -15.15 13.10
C GLY A 247 18.86 -14.27 12.26
N LEU A 248 19.11 -12.96 12.20
CA LEU A 248 18.29 -12.01 11.46
C LEU A 248 18.90 -11.69 10.10
N LYS A 249 18.07 -11.68 9.05
CA LYS A 249 18.46 -11.19 7.72
C LYS A 249 18.62 -9.67 7.73
N VAL A 250 19.42 -9.15 6.79
CA VAL A 250 19.65 -7.71 6.62
C VAL A 250 19.25 -7.24 5.22
N ALA A 251 18.31 -6.31 5.19
CA ALA A 251 17.99 -5.53 4.02
C ALA A 251 18.89 -4.30 3.92
N VAL A 252 19.26 -3.89 2.71
CA VAL A 252 20.08 -2.71 2.45
C VAL A 252 19.48 -1.89 1.32
N HIS A 253 19.41 -0.58 1.52
CA HIS A 253 19.23 0.38 0.43
C HIS A 253 20.62 0.82 0.01
N ALA A 254 20.95 0.62 -1.27
CA ALA A 254 22.19 0.99 -1.91
C ALA A 254 21.93 1.10 -3.43
N THR A 255 21.64 2.30 -3.93
CA THR A 255 21.15 2.52 -5.30
C THR A 255 22.28 2.75 -6.31
N GLU A 256 23.49 3.07 -5.85
CA GLU A 256 24.67 3.06 -6.73
C GLU A 256 25.30 1.67 -6.77
N TYR A 257 25.73 1.25 -7.95
CA TYR A 257 26.26 -0.09 -8.18
C TYR A 257 27.42 -0.42 -7.25
N GLU A 258 28.38 0.49 -7.08
CA GLU A 258 29.58 0.21 -6.25
C GLU A 258 29.18 0.07 -4.77
N THR A 259 28.25 0.90 -4.30
CA THR A 259 27.67 0.80 -2.95
C THR A 259 26.95 -0.54 -2.77
N ALA A 260 26.14 -0.95 -3.75
CA ALA A 260 25.41 -2.22 -3.72
C ALA A 260 26.38 -3.42 -3.71
N LYS A 261 27.40 -3.41 -4.57
CA LYS A 261 28.44 -4.45 -4.64
C LYS A 261 29.17 -4.59 -3.31
N LEU A 262 29.53 -3.49 -2.66
CA LEU A 262 30.15 -3.50 -1.33
C LEU A 262 29.23 -4.11 -0.27
N ALA A 263 27.96 -3.70 -0.24
CA ALA A 263 26.98 -4.19 0.74
C ALA A 263 26.69 -5.69 0.58
N VAL A 264 26.49 -6.16 -0.66
CA VAL A 264 26.25 -7.58 -0.96
C VAL A 264 27.50 -8.42 -0.66
N THR A 265 28.69 -7.91 -1.00
CA THR A 265 29.97 -8.57 -0.65
C THR A 265 30.10 -8.73 0.87
N ALA A 266 29.68 -7.71 1.63
CA ALA A 266 29.67 -7.71 3.10
C ALA A 266 28.62 -8.66 3.72
N GLY A 267 27.68 -9.19 2.93
CA GLY A 267 26.71 -10.18 3.38
C GLY A 267 25.27 -9.68 3.52
N ALA A 268 24.91 -8.56 2.88
CA ALA A 268 23.51 -8.15 2.84
C ALA A 268 22.63 -9.21 2.14
N ASP A 269 21.54 -9.60 2.80
CA ASP A 269 20.64 -10.67 2.35
C ASP A 269 19.60 -10.17 1.36
N ILE A 270 19.19 -8.90 1.46
CA ILE A 270 18.14 -8.30 0.64
C ILE A 270 18.63 -6.95 0.12
N LEU A 271 18.84 -6.84 -1.19
CA LEU A 271 19.08 -5.58 -1.88
C LEU A 271 17.73 -5.00 -2.31
N VAL A 272 17.35 -3.87 -1.72
CA VAL A 272 16.12 -3.17 -2.12
C VAL A 272 16.43 -1.96 -2.98
N HIS A 273 15.46 -1.66 -3.82
CA HIS A 273 15.54 -0.82 -4.99
C HIS A 273 16.59 -1.34 -5.98
N SER A 274 16.26 -1.25 -7.26
CA SER A 274 17.27 -1.48 -8.29
C SER A 274 18.37 -0.45 -8.16
N VAL A 275 19.59 -0.88 -8.48
CA VAL A 275 20.66 0.04 -8.86
C VAL A 275 20.20 0.87 -10.06
N ASP A 276 20.45 2.17 -10.04
CA ASP A 276 19.96 3.14 -11.03
C ASP A 276 21.06 3.87 -11.81
N ASP A 277 22.32 3.75 -11.41
CA ASP A 277 23.45 4.45 -12.03
C ASP A 277 24.14 3.67 -13.18
N LYS A 278 24.08 2.32 -13.16
CA LYS A 278 24.52 1.48 -14.29
C LYS A 278 23.86 0.10 -14.34
N GLU A 279 24.02 -0.55 -15.49
CA GLU A 279 23.54 -1.92 -15.70
C GLU A 279 24.28 -2.95 -14.84
N LEU A 280 23.58 -3.99 -14.36
CA LEU A 280 24.18 -5.12 -13.65
C LEU A 280 24.98 -5.99 -14.62
N ASP A 281 26.29 -5.97 -14.51
CA ASP A 281 27.16 -6.86 -15.26
C ASP A 281 27.16 -8.30 -14.72
N ASN A 282 27.84 -9.20 -15.44
CA ASN A 282 27.94 -10.60 -15.04
C ASN A 282 28.57 -10.79 -13.66
N GLU A 283 29.53 -9.94 -13.25
CA GLU A 283 30.16 -10.04 -11.95
C GLU A 283 29.14 -9.79 -10.83
N MET A 284 28.36 -8.70 -10.94
CA MET A 284 27.34 -8.37 -9.95
C MET A 284 26.21 -9.42 -9.93
N LEU A 285 25.77 -9.90 -11.09
CA LEU A 285 24.75 -10.95 -11.17
C LEU A 285 25.20 -12.26 -10.50
N GLN A 286 26.46 -12.67 -10.72
CA GLN A 286 27.02 -13.84 -10.05
C GLN A 286 27.20 -13.59 -8.54
N LEU A 287 27.58 -12.37 -8.13
CA LEU A 287 27.68 -12.01 -6.73
C LEU A 287 26.32 -12.16 -6.02
N LEU A 288 25.26 -11.55 -6.57
CA LEU A 288 23.90 -11.64 -6.04
C LEU A 288 23.45 -13.10 -5.93
N LYS A 289 23.69 -13.90 -6.96
CA LYS A 289 23.32 -15.32 -6.98
C LYS A 289 24.09 -16.15 -5.95
N ASN A 290 25.41 -15.99 -5.87
CA ASN A 290 26.29 -16.73 -4.97
C ASN A 290 26.05 -16.38 -3.50
N LYS A 291 25.65 -15.14 -3.22
CA LYS A 291 25.25 -14.68 -1.89
C LYS A 291 23.80 -15.00 -1.55
N HIS A 292 23.05 -15.58 -2.50
CA HIS A 292 21.61 -15.82 -2.38
C HIS A 292 20.82 -14.54 -2.02
N THR A 293 21.31 -13.39 -2.47
CA THR A 293 20.72 -12.09 -2.19
C THR A 293 19.39 -11.96 -2.90
N VAL A 294 18.38 -11.51 -2.16
CA VAL A 294 17.06 -11.16 -2.66
C VAL A 294 17.13 -9.80 -3.34
N TYR A 295 16.46 -9.66 -4.47
CA TYR A 295 16.42 -8.43 -5.24
C TYR A 295 14.99 -7.87 -5.32
N ILE A 296 14.77 -6.69 -4.74
CA ILE A 296 13.47 -5.99 -4.77
C ILE A 296 13.62 -4.71 -5.61
N PRO A 297 12.99 -4.59 -6.79
CA PRO A 297 13.33 -3.54 -7.75
C PRO A 297 12.71 -2.15 -7.48
N THR A 298 11.48 -2.10 -6.94
CA THR A 298 10.72 -0.85 -6.67
C THR A 298 10.75 0.14 -7.84
N LEU A 299 10.32 -0.30 -9.02
CA LEU A 299 10.45 0.41 -10.30
C LEU A 299 9.64 1.71 -10.38
N THR A 300 8.57 1.84 -9.59
CA THR A 300 7.56 2.89 -9.78
C THR A 300 7.74 4.13 -8.91
N VAL A 301 8.55 4.05 -7.84
CA VAL A 301 8.69 5.09 -6.80
C VAL A 301 9.07 6.46 -7.38
N MET A 302 10.13 6.51 -8.19
CA MET A 302 10.60 7.77 -8.77
C MET A 302 9.62 8.37 -9.78
N HIS A 303 8.77 7.55 -10.41
CA HIS A 303 7.67 8.07 -11.22
C HIS A 303 6.60 8.73 -10.35
N GLY A 304 6.26 8.15 -9.20
CA GLY A 304 5.36 8.77 -8.21
C GLY A 304 5.81 10.18 -7.82
N TYR A 305 7.08 10.32 -7.42
CA TYR A 305 7.69 11.63 -7.11
C TYR A 305 7.64 12.59 -8.30
N LYS A 306 8.09 12.16 -9.48
CA LYS A 306 8.13 13.01 -10.68
C LYS A 306 6.73 13.46 -11.11
N ARG A 307 5.73 12.58 -11.06
CA ARG A 307 4.33 12.92 -11.36
C ARG A 307 3.79 13.95 -10.37
N ALA A 308 4.05 13.76 -9.07
CA ALA A 308 3.66 14.72 -8.04
C ALA A 308 4.34 16.08 -8.23
N PHE A 309 5.65 16.13 -8.46
CA PHE A 309 6.38 17.39 -8.61
C PHE A 309 6.10 18.12 -9.92
N THR A 310 5.69 17.39 -10.95
CA THR A 310 5.32 17.99 -12.25
C THR A 310 3.83 18.25 -12.40
N GLN A 311 3.01 17.75 -11.46
CA GLN A 311 1.54 17.77 -11.48
C GLN A 311 0.97 17.15 -12.76
N GLN A 312 1.61 16.09 -13.24
CA GLN A 312 1.21 15.35 -14.42
C GLN A 312 0.87 13.93 -13.99
N PHE A 313 -0.42 13.62 -13.97
CA PHE A 313 -0.93 12.34 -13.50
C PHE A 313 -1.73 11.62 -14.58
N ASP A 314 -1.52 10.32 -14.63
CA ASP A 314 -2.22 9.31 -15.41
C ASP A 314 -2.61 8.16 -14.47
N PHE A 315 -3.28 8.50 -13.34
CA PHE A 315 -3.64 7.51 -12.33
C PHE A 315 -4.41 6.35 -12.96
N PRO A 316 -3.96 5.10 -12.80
CA PRO A 316 -4.68 3.95 -13.29
C PRO A 316 -6.02 3.84 -12.58
N MET A 317 -7.01 3.24 -13.25
CA MET A 317 -8.32 2.95 -12.64
C MET A 317 -8.20 2.18 -11.32
N HIS A 318 -7.18 1.33 -11.20
CA HIS A 318 -6.88 0.58 -9.98
C HIS A 318 -6.58 1.50 -8.79
N ASP A 319 -5.78 2.55 -8.97
CA ASP A 319 -5.48 3.53 -7.92
C ASP A 319 -6.71 4.33 -7.53
N LEU A 320 -7.51 4.76 -8.50
CA LEU A 320 -8.76 5.49 -8.24
C LEU A 320 -9.81 4.65 -7.50
N LYS A 321 -9.78 3.32 -7.67
CA LYS A 321 -10.69 2.37 -7.03
C LYS A 321 -10.21 1.97 -5.62
N TYR A 322 -8.94 1.60 -5.47
CA TYR A 322 -8.42 0.96 -4.26
C TYR A 322 -7.49 1.83 -3.41
N GLY A 323 -6.88 2.87 -3.99
CA GLY A 323 -6.02 3.80 -3.24
C GLY A 323 -6.81 4.60 -2.21
N ASP A 324 -6.15 5.05 -1.14
CA ASP A 324 -6.74 5.99 -0.19
C ASP A 324 -7.12 7.28 -0.96
N PRO A 325 -8.43 7.62 -1.04
CA PRO A 325 -8.87 8.72 -1.88
C PRO A 325 -8.43 10.08 -1.34
N PHE A 326 -8.16 10.21 -0.04
CA PHE A 326 -7.67 11.46 0.52
C PHE A 326 -6.19 11.62 0.22
N MET A 327 -5.38 10.58 0.42
CA MET A 327 -3.95 10.63 0.10
C MET A 327 -3.71 10.82 -1.39
N LEU A 328 -4.46 10.12 -2.26
CA LEU A 328 -4.43 10.34 -3.70
C LEU A 328 -4.78 11.79 -4.07
N GLY A 329 -5.79 12.37 -3.43
CA GLY A 329 -6.20 13.76 -3.65
C GLY A 329 -5.09 14.77 -3.35
N THR A 330 -4.36 14.57 -2.25
CA THR A 330 -3.28 15.48 -1.82
C THR A 330 -2.17 15.63 -2.85
N LEU A 331 -1.97 14.63 -3.72
CA LEU A 331 -0.94 14.66 -4.76
C LEU A 331 -1.17 15.82 -5.74
N THR A 332 -2.40 16.31 -5.88
CA THR A 332 -2.73 17.43 -6.78
C THR A 332 -2.65 18.82 -6.12
N ASP A 333 -2.25 18.91 -4.84
CA ASP A 333 -2.27 20.16 -4.10
C ASP A 333 -1.14 21.12 -4.51
N LEU A 334 0.01 20.59 -4.95
CA LEU A 334 1.27 21.35 -5.06
C LEU A 334 1.18 22.60 -5.93
N GLN A 335 0.41 22.56 -7.03
CA GLN A 335 0.23 23.71 -7.93
C GLN A 335 -0.61 24.84 -7.31
N HIS A 336 -1.30 24.59 -6.20
CA HIS A 336 -2.19 25.52 -5.51
C HIS A 336 -1.61 26.06 -4.19
N ILE A 337 -0.44 25.57 -3.79
CA ILE A 337 0.24 26.03 -2.58
C ILE A 337 0.83 27.42 -2.82
N ASP A 338 0.51 28.36 -1.93
CA ASP A 338 1.09 29.71 -1.97
C ASP A 338 2.60 29.65 -1.67
N LYS A 339 3.39 30.20 -2.59
CA LYS A 339 4.84 30.35 -2.46
C LYS A 339 5.27 31.11 -1.21
N SER A 340 4.43 32.00 -0.68
CA SER A 340 4.71 32.75 0.55
C SER A 340 4.81 31.84 1.77
N VAL A 341 4.20 30.64 1.71
CA VAL A 341 4.16 29.66 2.79
C VAL A 341 5.35 28.70 2.75
N VAL A 342 5.75 28.26 1.54
CA VAL A 342 6.75 27.19 1.38
C VAL A 342 8.17 27.68 1.03
N GLY A 343 8.35 28.97 0.75
CA GLY A 343 9.67 29.54 0.49
C GLY A 343 10.35 29.06 -0.79
N PHE A 344 9.62 28.36 -1.67
CA PHE A 344 10.07 27.99 -3.01
C PHE A 344 9.04 28.35 -4.07
N GLU A 345 9.51 28.59 -5.30
CA GLU A 345 8.66 28.81 -6.46
C GLU A 345 8.33 27.47 -7.12
N TYR A 346 7.06 27.07 -7.15
CA TYR A 346 6.63 25.81 -7.75
C TYR A 346 7.10 25.67 -9.21
N LYS A 347 7.08 26.74 -10.00
CA LYS A 347 7.57 26.74 -11.39
C LYS A 347 9.02 26.28 -11.50
N ASN A 348 9.87 26.64 -10.53
CA ASN A 348 11.27 26.25 -10.50
C ASN A 348 11.46 24.79 -10.04
N LEU A 349 10.62 24.30 -9.12
CA LEU A 349 10.61 22.89 -8.74
C LEU A 349 10.18 22.02 -9.93
N ARG A 350 9.07 22.40 -10.58
CA ARG A 350 8.53 21.71 -11.76
C ARG A 350 9.54 21.66 -12.90
N SER A 351 10.25 22.75 -13.20
CA SER A 351 11.20 22.79 -14.33
C SER A 351 12.44 21.91 -14.15
N ARG A 352 12.76 21.50 -12.91
CA ARG A 352 13.86 20.56 -12.61
C ARG A 352 13.48 19.10 -12.82
N HIS A 353 12.20 18.81 -12.99
CA HIS A 353 11.69 17.44 -13.10
C HIS A 353 11.02 17.23 -14.46
N VAL A 354 11.30 16.08 -15.05
CA VAL A 354 10.69 15.63 -16.30
C VAL A 354 10.23 14.20 -16.09
N ILE A 355 9.00 13.89 -16.49
CA ILE A 355 8.55 12.51 -16.60
C ILE A 355 9.28 11.91 -17.81
N PRO A 356 10.12 10.88 -17.63
CA PRO A 356 10.83 10.28 -18.74
C PRO A 356 9.85 9.75 -19.79
N SER A 357 10.17 9.93 -21.08
CA SER A 357 9.35 9.38 -22.18
C SER A 357 9.44 7.85 -22.27
N LYS A 358 10.50 7.26 -21.68
CA LYS A 358 10.66 5.83 -21.44
C LYS A 358 11.06 5.67 -19.99
N GLU A 359 10.32 4.82 -19.28
CA GLU A 359 10.57 4.46 -17.90
C GLU A 359 12.00 3.93 -17.69
N ASP A 360 12.55 4.20 -16.50
CA ASP A 360 13.94 3.97 -16.09
C ASP A 360 14.59 2.71 -16.72
N THR A 361 15.29 2.92 -17.85
CA THR A 361 15.75 1.82 -18.68
C THR A 361 16.82 0.99 -18.00
N VAL A 362 17.58 1.59 -17.08
CA VAL A 362 18.62 0.89 -16.32
C VAL A 362 17.95 -0.06 -15.33
N MET A 363 17.04 0.44 -14.49
CA MET A 363 16.37 -0.41 -13.49
C MET A 363 15.56 -1.55 -14.13
N ARG A 364 14.86 -1.26 -15.24
CA ARG A 364 14.11 -2.28 -16.00
C ARG A 364 15.03 -3.33 -16.63
N THR A 365 16.16 -2.89 -17.20
CA THR A 365 17.16 -3.80 -17.75
C THR A 365 17.78 -4.66 -16.65
N ASN A 366 18.10 -4.06 -15.50
CA ASN A 366 18.64 -4.72 -14.33
C ASN A 366 17.69 -5.80 -13.78
N LEU A 367 16.40 -5.49 -13.67
CA LEU A 367 15.39 -6.47 -13.29
C LEU A 367 15.39 -7.68 -14.24
N ARG A 368 15.38 -7.45 -15.55
CA ARG A 368 15.41 -8.53 -16.55
C ARG A 368 16.68 -9.37 -16.45
N LEU A 369 17.84 -8.73 -16.30
CA LEU A 369 19.14 -9.41 -16.16
C LEU A 369 19.21 -10.24 -14.87
N ALA A 370 18.77 -9.68 -13.73
CA ALA A 370 18.70 -10.38 -12.44
C ALA A 370 17.81 -11.63 -12.54
N GLN A 371 16.62 -11.49 -13.14
CA GLN A 371 15.71 -12.60 -13.36
C GLN A 371 16.34 -13.69 -14.24
N GLN A 372 16.94 -13.31 -15.38
CA GLN A 372 17.59 -14.25 -16.30
C GLN A 372 18.81 -14.97 -15.69
N ALA A 373 19.53 -14.31 -14.79
CA ALA A 373 20.65 -14.91 -14.06
C ALA A 373 20.18 -15.91 -12.97
N GLY A 374 18.89 -15.91 -12.64
CA GLY A 374 18.30 -16.73 -11.57
C GLY A 374 18.51 -16.16 -10.17
N VAL A 375 18.65 -14.83 -10.05
CA VAL A 375 18.59 -14.13 -8.76
C VAL A 375 17.16 -14.22 -8.22
N ASN A 376 17.00 -14.31 -6.90
CA ASN A 376 15.67 -14.34 -6.29
C ASN A 376 15.01 -12.95 -6.34
N VAL A 377 14.28 -12.68 -7.42
CA VAL A 377 13.51 -11.45 -7.61
C VAL A 377 12.20 -11.52 -6.81
N VAL A 378 11.91 -10.43 -6.08
CA VAL A 378 10.75 -10.29 -5.22
C VAL A 378 10.02 -8.98 -5.53
N ALA A 379 8.69 -9.02 -5.60
CA ALA A 379 7.88 -7.82 -5.85
C ALA A 379 7.74 -6.98 -4.56
N GLY A 380 7.92 -5.66 -4.68
CA GLY A 380 7.75 -4.72 -3.58
C GLY A 380 7.66 -3.30 -4.13
N THR A 381 6.83 -2.47 -3.50
CA THR A 381 6.46 -1.15 -4.05
C THR A 381 7.28 0.01 -3.49
N ASP A 382 7.80 -0.13 -2.28
CA ASP A 382 8.18 1.00 -1.43
C ASP A 382 6.97 1.93 -1.13
N ALA A 383 5.77 1.36 -1.01
CA ALA A 383 4.55 2.13 -0.79
C ALA A 383 4.59 2.92 0.52
N GLY A 384 4.05 4.14 0.46
CA GLY A 384 4.19 5.16 1.50
C GLY A 384 4.92 6.40 0.98
N ASN A 385 5.82 6.23 0.00
CA ASN A 385 6.49 7.33 -0.68
C ASN A 385 5.53 8.21 -1.48
N ILE A 386 5.90 9.48 -1.72
CA ILE A 386 5.06 10.43 -2.47
C ILE A 386 4.64 9.82 -3.82
N GLY A 387 3.33 9.65 -4.00
CA GLY A 387 2.75 9.13 -5.24
C GLY A 387 2.83 7.60 -5.40
N THR A 388 3.31 6.87 -4.38
CA THR A 388 3.30 5.41 -4.32
C THR A 388 2.33 5.00 -3.19
N LEU A 389 1.08 4.75 -3.56
CA LEU A 389 0.00 4.50 -2.63
C LEU A 389 0.06 3.07 -2.08
N HIS A 390 -0.32 2.92 -0.80
CA HIS A 390 -0.52 1.61 -0.21
C HIS A 390 -1.58 0.80 -0.97
N ALA A 391 -1.33 -0.50 -1.08
CA ALA A 391 -2.12 -1.50 -1.80
C ALA A 391 -2.20 -1.29 -3.32
N SER A 392 -2.73 -0.16 -3.78
CA SER A 392 -3.11 0.00 -5.18
C SER A 392 -1.91 0.08 -6.14
N SER A 393 -0.81 0.71 -5.71
CA SER A 393 0.41 0.83 -6.53
C SER A 393 1.14 -0.50 -6.72
N PHE A 394 0.84 -1.54 -5.93
CA PHE A 394 1.40 -2.88 -6.12
C PHE A 394 1.09 -3.42 -7.51
N PHE A 395 -0.14 -3.24 -7.99
CA PHE A 395 -0.51 -3.71 -9.33
C PHE A 395 0.28 -2.97 -10.42
N THR A 396 0.54 -1.67 -10.26
CA THR A 396 1.37 -0.90 -11.20
C THR A 396 2.83 -1.37 -11.17
N GLU A 397 3.36 -1.73 -10.01
CA GLU A 397 4.68 -2.36 -9.89
C GLU A 397 4.73 -3.69 -10.66
N LEU A 398 3.73 -4.57 -10.49
CA LEU A 398 3.66 -5.83 -11.25
C LEU A 398 3.58 -5.59 -12.77
N GLN A 399 2.85 -4.57 -13.21
CA GLN A 399 2.81 -4.17 -14.62
C GLN A 399 4.17 -3.65 -15.10
N ALA A 400 4.88 -2.86 -14.31
CA ALA A 400 6.22 -2.39 -14.63
C ALA A 400 7.23 -3.55 -14.73
N MET A 401 7.10 -4.57 -13.87
CA MET A 401 7.88 -5.81 -13.95
C MET A 401 7.57 -6.57 -15.26
N GLN A 402 6.30 -6.69 -15.64
CA GLN A 402 5.91 -7.33 -16.90
C GLN A 402 6.47 -6.59 -18.12
N GLN A 403 6.36 -5.26 -18.12
CA GLN A 403 6.91 -4.41 -19.18
C GLN A 403 8.44 -4.43 -19.25
N SER A 404 9.11 -4.88 -18.18
CA SER A 404 10.56 -5.14 -18.16
C SER A 404 10.94 -6.49 -18.80
N GLY A 405 9.94 -7.32 -19.16
CA GLY A 405 10.13 -8.58 -19.86
C GLY A 405 9.95 -9.84 -19.01
N LEU A 406 9.46 -9.71 -17.76
CA LEU A 406 9.10 -10.86 -16.94
C LEU A 406 7.78 -11.46 -17.43
N SER A 407 7.70 -12.78 -17.46
CA SER A 407 6.47 -13.52 -17.70
C SER A 407 5.53 -13.47 -16.49
N SER A 408 4.24 -13.73 -16.70
CA SER A 408 3.25 -13.78 -15.61
C SER A 408 3.63 -14.79 -14.53
N TRP A 409 4.26 -15.91 -14.88
CA TRP A 409 4.75 -16.89 -13.91
C TRP A 409 5.86 -16.35 -13.01
N GLU A 410 6.79 -15.60 -13.58
CA GLU A 410 7.90 -15.01 -12.82
C GLU A 410 7.37 -13.94 -11.86
N ILE A 411 6.37 -13.16 -12.28
CA ILE A 411 5.73 -12.13 -11.46
C ILE A 411 4.87 -12.74 -10.35
N ILE A 412 4.06 -13.76 -10.67
CA ILE A 412 3.25 -14.46 -9.66
C ILE A 412 4.18 -15.06 -8.60
N ARG A 413 5.32 -15.64 -8.99
CA ARG A 413 6.31 -16.16 -8.05
C ARG A 413 7.00 -15.07 -7.25
N SER A 414 7.39 -13.95 -7.86
CA SER A 414 8.02 -12.81 -7.19
C SER A 414 7.12 -12.24 -6.09
N ALA A 415 5.81 -12.21 -6.33
CA ALA A 415 4.78 -11.74 -5.39
C ALA A 415 4.29 -12.81 -4.39
N THR A 416 4.78 -14.06 -4.45
CA THR A 416 4.33 -15.15 -3.55
C THR A 416 5.51 -15.90 -2.93
N ILE A 417 5.90 -17.04 -3.50
CA ILE A 417 6.88 -17.94 -2.92
C ILE A 417 8.28 -17.35 -2.84
N ASN A 418 8.67 -16.49 -3.80
CA ASN A 418 9.99 -15.85 -3.76
C ASN A 418 10.07 -14.85 -2.60
N ALA A 419 8.99 -14.10 -2.33
CA ALA A 419 8.91 -13.19 -1.20
C ALA A 419 9.01 -13.97 0.13
N ALA A 420 8.22 -15.03 0.29
CA ALA A 420 8.28 -15.87 1.48
C ALA A 420 9.69 -16.46 1.69
N LYS A 421 10.35 -16.99 0.65
CA LYS A 421 11.74 -17.48 0.75
C LYS A 421 12.72 -16.35 1.06
N GLY A 422 12.54 -15.21 0.42
CA GLY A 422 13.40 -14.03 0.57
C GLY A 422 13.46 -13.56 2.02
N PHE A 423 12.33 -13.59 2.73
CA PHE A 423 12.25 -13.23 4.14
C PHE A 423 12.36 -14.42 5.11
N GLY A 424 12.55 -15.66 4.62
CA GLY A 424 12.69 -16.86 5.46
C GLY A 424 11.38 -17.31 6.13
N LYS A 425 10.26 -17.05 5.47
CA LYS A 425 8.89 -17.28 5.94
C LYS A 425 8.16 -18.36 5.10
N ASP A 426 8.85 -19.01 4.17
CA ASP A 426 8.31 -20.01 3.26
C ASP A 426 7.90 -21.32 3.93
N LYS A 427 8.22 -21.52 5.22
CA LYS A 427 7.61 -22.60 6.01
C LYS A 427 6.10 -22.43 6.18
N ASP A 428 5.64 -21.20 6.33
CA ASP A 428 4.25 -20.88 6.66
C ASP A 428 3.49 -20.20 5.51
N TYR A 429 4.19 -19.52 4.59
CA TYR A 429 3.58 -18.66 3.57
C TYR A 429 4.06 -18.95 2.13
N GLY A 430 3.41 -18.30 1.17
CA GLY A 430 3.87 -18.16 -0.22
C GLY A 430 3.51 -19.29 -1.18
N SER A 431 2.87 -20.37 -0.72
CA SER A 431 2.39 -21.46 -1.60
C SER A 431 1.22 -22.22 -0.96
N ILE A 432 0.52 -23.01 -1.78
CA ILE A 432 -0.62 -23.84 -1.34
C ILE A 432 -0.12 -25.25 -1.02
N GLU A 433 0.37 -25.43 0.20
CA GLU A 433 0.93 -26.70 0.68
C GLU A 433 0.41 -27.05 2.08
N LYS A 434 0.36 -28.35 2.38
CA LYS A 434 -0.08 -28.84 3.70
C LYS A 434 0.72 -28.18 4.82
N GLY A 435 0.02 -27.71 5.84
CA GLY A 435 0.56 -27.09 7.03
C GLY A 435 0.80 -25.60 6.91
N LYS A 436 0.78 -25.01 5.70
CA LYS A 436 0.92 -23.57 5.50
C LYS A 436 -0.36 -22.82 5.87
N ILE A 437 -0.22 -21.52 6.14
CA ILE A 437 -1.34 -20.62 6.37
C ILE A 437 -2.19 -20.54 5.10
N ALA A 438 -3.50 -20.61 5.28
CA ALA A 438 -4.48 -20.55 4.20
C ALA A 438 -4.73 -19.10 3.76
N ASP A 439 -3.73 -18.54 3.09
CA ASP A 439 -3.78 -17.25 2.40
C ASP A 439 -3.85 -17.50 0.89
N LEU A 440 -5.04 -17.34 0.31
CA LEU A 440 -5.37 -17.75 -1.06
C LEU A 440 -6.22 -16.69 -1.76
N LEU A 441 -6.12 -16.64 -3.09
CA LEU A 441 -6.95 -15.83 -3.96
C LEU A 441 -7.77 -16.73 -4.87
N LEU A 442 -9.08 -16.51 -4.93
CA LEU A 442 -9.98 -17.20 -5.85
C LEU A 442 -10.31 -16.27 -7.03
N LEU A 443 -9.91 -16.68 -8.22
CA LEU A 443 -9.93 -15.87 -9.44
C LEU A 443 -10.84 -16.48 -10.50
N GLU A 444 -11.53 -15.64 -11.26
CA GLU A 444 -12.45 -16.08 -12.33
C GLU A 444 -11.70 -16.49 -13.61
N LYS A 445 -10.43 -16.11 -13.75
CA LYS A 445 -9.61 -16.33 -14.96
C LYS A 445 -8.18 -16.72 -14.58
N ASP A 446 -7.43 -17.27 -15.53
CA ASP A 446 -6.05 -17.71 -15.32
C ASP A 446 -5.09 -16.50 -15.24
N PRO A 447 -4.51 -16.19 -14.07
CA PRO A 447 -3.58 -15.07 -13.93
C PRO A 447 -2.24 -15.31 -14.66
N THR A 448 -1.94 -16.56 -15.04
CA THR A 448 -0.71 -16.91 -15.76
C THR A 448 -0.79 -16.56 -17.24
N GLN A 449 -2.01 -16.40 -17.77
CA GLN A 449 -2.25 -15.98 -19.16
C GLN A 449 -2.50 -14.47 -19.26
N ASP A 450 -3.18 -13.89 -18.28
CA ASP A 450 -3.47 -12.45 -18.22
C ASP A 450 -3.29 -11.93 -16.80
N LEU A 451 -2.23 -11.14 -16.59
CA LEU A 451 -1.91 -10.57 -15.29
C LEU A 451 -2.96 -9.53 -14.84
N ASN A 452 -3.75 -8.95 -15.76
CA ASN A 452 -4.79 -7.97 -15.42
C ASN A 452 -5.92 -8.55 -14.57
N VAL A 453 -6.02 -9.88 -14.47
CA VAL A 453 -6.91 -10.57 -13.54
C VAL A 453 -6.61 -10.17 -12.09
N LEU A 454 -5.37 -9.79 -11.77
CA LEU A 454 -4.98 -9.35 -10.43
C LEU A 454 -5.43 -7.92 -10.08
N ALA A 455 -5.99 -7.16 -11.04
CA ALA A 455 -6.53 -5.83 -10.79
C ALA A 455 -7.91 -5.84 -10.12
N ASP A 456 -8.62 -6.98 -10.11
CA ASP A 456 -9.94 -7.10 -9.49
C ASP A 456 -10.15 -8.51 -8.95
N ILE A 457 -9.96 -8.68 -7.64
CA ILE A 457 -9.96 -9.98 -6.96
C ILE A 457 -11.20 -10.05 -6.06
N PRO A 458 -12.26 -10.78 -6.45
CA PRO A 458 -13.53 -10.71 -5.73
C PRO A 458 -13.48 -11.44 -4.39
N THR A 459 -12.80 -12.59 -4.31
CA THR A 459 -12.76 -13.45 -3.13
C THR A 459 -11.32 -13.71 -2.68
N ILE A 460 -11.07 -13.41 -1.41
CA ILE A 460 -9.81 -13.68 -0.71
C ILE A 460 -10.10 -14.70 0.38
N ILE A 461 -9.20 -15.64 0.59
CA ILE A 461 -9.20 -16.50 1.77
C ILE A 461 -7.97 -16.08 2.56
N HIS A 462 -8.15 -15.47 3.72
CA HIS A 462 -7.05 -14.99 4.55
C HIS A 462 -7.11 -15.66 5.92
N ARG A 463 -6.02 -16.33 6.32
CA ARG A 463 -5.98 -17.18 7.52
C ARG A 463 -7.19 -18.12 7.60
N GLY A 464 -7.55 -18.71 6.47
CA GLY A 464 -8.68 -19.62 6.32
C GLY A 464 -10.07 -18.99 6.33
N ILE A 465 -10.18 -17.67 6.48
CA ILE A 465 -11.45 -16.95 6.48
C ILE A 465 -11.73 -16.42 5.07
N GLN A 466 -12.91 -16.75 4.53
CA GLN A 466 -13.38 -16.18 3.28
C GLN A 466 -13.79 -14.71 3.47
N LEU A 467 -13.20 -13.84 2.66
CA LEU A 467 -13.44 -12.40 2.62
C LEU A 467 -13.86 -12.00 1.20
N GLN A 468 -14.80 -11.05 1.11
CA GLN A 468 -15.20 -10.44 -0.17
C GLN A 468 -14.56 -9.05 -0.27
N ALA A 469 -13.84 -8.77 -1.36
CA ALA A 469 -13.14 -7.49 -1.52
C ALA A 469 -14.07 -6.27 -1.39
N LYS A 470 -15.29 -6.38 -1.93
CA LYS A 470 -16.32 -5.34 -1.86
C LYS A 470 -16.82 -5.04 -0.44
N GLU A 471 -16.62 -5.96 0.51
CA GLU A 471 -17.06 -5.86 1.91
C GLU A 471 -15.92 -5.43 2.84
N LEU A 472 -14.68 -5.38 2.34
CA LEU A 472 -13.51 -4.94 3.09
C LEU A 472 -13.41 -3.41 3.14
N LEU A 473 -13.68 -2.75 2.01
CA LEU A 473 -13.53 -1.31 1.91
C LEU A 473 -14.74 -0.59 2.51
N THR A 474 -14.48 0.35 3.41
CA THR A 474 -15.54 1.19 3.96
C THR A 474 -16.03 2.16 2.89
N VAL A 475 -17.32 2.16 2.62
CA VAL A 475 -17.96 3.13 1.72
C VAL A 475 -18.73 4.14 2.56
N THR A 476 -18.17 5.34 2.70
CA THR A 476 -18.84 6.47 3.38
C THR A 476 -19.24 7.54 2.36
N PRO A 477 -20.21 8.42 2.70
CA PRO A 477 -20.56 9.55 1.84
C PRO A 477 -19.34 10.41 1.47
N VAL A 478 -18.46 10.69 2.43
CA VAL A 478 -17.26 11.50 2.19
C VAL A 478 -16.24 10.81 1.28
N ILE A 479 -16.09 9.48 1.37
CA ILE A 479 -15.22 8.72 0.48
C ILE A 479 -15.72 8.80 -0.97
N LEU A 480 -17.04 8.61 -1.18
CA LEU A 480 -17.63 8.66 -2.53
C LEU A 480 -17.47 10.04 -3.17
N VAL A 481 -17.67 11.11 -2.39
CA VAL A 481 -17.52 12.48 -2.86
C VAL A 481 -16.04 12.85 -3.08
N GLN A 482 -15.11 12.28 -2.31
CA GLN A 482 -13.68 12.41 -2.59
C GLN A 482 -13.27 11.66 -3.86
N GLN A 483 -13.77 10.43 -4.07
CA GLN A 483 -13.48 9.64 -5.25
C GLN A 483 -13.94 10.32 -6.53
N GLN A 484 -15.17 10.88 -6.55
CA GLN A 484 -15.65 11.61 -7.73
C GLN A 484 -14.79 12.87 -7.98
N LEU A 485 -14.38 13.58 -6.93
CA LEU A 485 -13.54 14.77 -7.06
C LEU A 485 -12.17 14.43 -7.67
N ASN A 486 -11.52 13.37 -7.17
CA ASN A 486 -10.28 12.87 -7.74
C ASN A 486 -10.46 12.47 -9.20
N ALA A 487 -11.53 11.76 -9.52
CA ALA A 487 -11.82 11.34 -10.89
C ALA A 487 -12.14 12.52 -11.83
N TYR A 488 -12.78 13.57 -11.31
CA TYR A 488 -13.01 14.82 -12.02
C TYR A 488 -11.68 15.52 -12.37
N ASN A 489 -10.78 15.63 -11.38
CA ASN A 489 -9.47 16.26 -11.56
C ASN A 489 -8.54 15.47 -12.49
N THR A 490 -8.70 14.14 -12.54
CA THR A 490 -8.00 13.27 -13.49
C THR A 490 -8.69 13.17 -14.85
N ARG A 491 -9.88 13.76 -14.99
CA ARG A 491 -10.70 13.72 -16.22
C ARG A 491 -11.04 12.29 -16.65
N ASN A 492 -11.16 11.37 -15.69
CA ASN A 492 -11.49 9.97 -15.95
C ASN A 492 -12.99 9.75 -15.82
N ILE A 493 -13.69 9.59 -16.95
CA ILE A 493 -15.15 9.53 -16.96
C ILE A 493 -15.70 8.28 -16.27
N GLU A 494 -15.04 7.13 -16.38
CA GLU A 494 -15.51 5.90 -15.72
C GLU A 494 -15.35 6.00 -14.20
N ALA A 495 -14.19 6.45 -13.73
CA ALA A 495 -13.96 6.69 -12.31
C ALA A 495 -14.89 7.79 -11.76
N PHE A 496 -15.19 8.81 -12.57
CA PHE A 496 -16.05 9.91 -12.16
C PHE A 496 -17.48 9.44 -11.94
N LEU A 497 -18.00 8.59 -12.84
CA LEU A 497 -19.36 8.08 -12.74
C LEU A 497 -19.50 6.93 -11.72
N ALA A 498 -18.41 6.25 -11.34
CA ALA A 498 -18.46 5.08 -10.46
C ALA A 498 -19.12 5.33 -9.08
N PRO A 499 -18.88 6.45 -8.37
CA PRO A 499 -19.55 6.76 -7.10
C PRO A 499 -21.04 7.07 -7.20
N TYR A 500 -21.54 7.38 -8.40
CA TYR A 500 -22.94 7.78 -8.62
C TYR A 500 -23.86 6.56 -8.80
N SER A 501 -25.13 6.74 -8.45
CA SER A 501 -26.20 5.80 -8.78
C SER A 501 -26.59 5.92 -10.26
N ASP A 502 -27.24 4.90 -10.83
CA ASP A 502 -27.69 4.99 -12.23
C ASP A 502 -28.83 5.99 -12.42
N SER A 503 -29.55 6.31 -11.33
CA SER A 503 -30.69 7.23 -11.29
C SER A 503 -30.35 8.62 -10.75
N THR A 504 -29.06 8.97 -10.62
CA THR A 504 -28.64 10.23 -9.97
C THR A 504 -29.30 11.44 -10.60
N ALA A 505 -29.85 12.34 -9.79
CA ALA A 505 -30.45 13.58 -10.26
C ALA A 505 -29.63 14.81 -9.84
N ILE A 506 -29.37 15.71 -10.79
CA ILE A 506 -28.58 16.92 -10.58
C ILE A 506 -29.48 18.15 -10.72
N TYR A 507 -29.47 19.03 -9.73
CA TYR A 507 -30.36 20.20 -9.63
C TYR A 507 -29.60 21.51 -9.52
N ASP A 508 -30.26 22.59 -9.95
CA ASP A 508 -29.96 23.93 -9.47
C ASP A 508 -30.65 24.14 -8.12
N GLN A 509 -29.90 24.46 -7.07
CA GLN A 509 -30.42 24.53 -5.70
C GLN A 509 -31.40 25.70 -5.51
N ALA A 510 -31.17 26.84 -6.17
CA ALA A 510 -31.97 28.05 -5.98
C ALA A 510 -33.35 27.95 -6.64
N SER A 511 -33.40 27.44 -7.87
CA SER A 511 -34.64 27.29 -8.63
C SER A 511 -35.34 25.94 -8.43
N GLY A 512 -34.64 24.94 -7.90
CA GLY A 512 -35.11 23.56 -7.84
C GLY A 512 -35.19 22.86 -9.21
N LYS A 513 -34.70 23.51 -10.28
CA LYS A 513 -34.75 22.98 -11.64
C LYS A 513 -33.85 21.76 -11.78
N LEU A 514 -34.41 20.66 -12.31
CA LEU A 514 -33.63 19.49 -12.72
C LEU A 514 -32.74 19.87 -13.91
N LEU A 515 -31.43 19.70 -13.75
CA LEU A 515 -30.42 20.00 -14.77
C LEU A 515 -30.08 18.77 -15.60
N MET A 516 -29.92 17.61 -14.95
CA MET A 516 -29.59 16.34 -15.59
C MET A 516 -30.09 15.17 -14.74
N GLN A 517 -30.34 14.03 -15.38
CA GLN A 517 -30.70 12.80 -14.70
C GLN A 517 -30.02 11.58 -15.32
N GLY A 518 -29.49 10.72 -14.45
CA GLY A 518 -28.85 9.46 -14.78
C GLY A 518 -27.43 9.60 -15.31
N LYS A 519 -26.67 8.49 -15.21
CA LYS A 519 -25.26 8.45 -15.62
C LYS A 519 -25.05 8.74 -17.10
N GLU A 520 -26.00 8.42 -17.96
CA GLU A 520 -25.83 8.61 -19.40
C GLU A 520 -25.80 10.10 -19.78
N GLN A 521 -26.70 10.92 -19.21
CA GLN A 521 -26.66 12.37 -19.43
C GLN A 521 -25.40 13.00 -18.80
N MET A 522 -25.01 12.52 -17.61
CA MET A 522 -23.75 12.93 -16.98
C MET A 522 -22.56 12.59 -17.89
N ARG A 523 -22.49 11.37 -18.42
CA ARG A 523 -21.44 10.90 -19.32
C ARG A 523 -21.30 11.82 -20.52
N GLN A 524 -22.40 12.09 -21.22
CA GLN A 524 -22.41 12.95 -22.40
C GLN A 524 -21.89 14.36 -22.09
N ARG A 525 -22.30 14.95 -20.95
CA ARG A 525 -21.85 16.30 -20.56
C ARG A 525 -20.39 16.32 -20.12
N TYR A 526 -20.01 15.47 -19.17
CA TYR A 526 -18.70 15.53 -18.53
C TYR A 526 -17.59 14.98 -19.42
N ALA A 527 -17.86 13.99 -20.28
CA ALA A 527 -16.88 13.54 -21.27
C ALA A 527 -16.45 14.68 -22.20
N GLY A 528 -17.41 15.50 -22.67
CA GLY A 528 -17.10 16.67 -23.50
C GLY A 528 -16.31 17.76 -22.75
N ILE A 529 -16.53 17.93 -21.44
CA ILE A 529 -15.73 18.83 -20.60
C ILE A 529 -14.31 18.29 -20.45
N PHE A 530 -14.17 17.02 -20.09
CA PHE A 530 -12.90 16.33 -19.88
C PHE A 530 -12.04 16.28 -21.16
N GLU A 531 -12.68 16.17 -22.32
CA GLU A 531 -11.98 16.24 -23.60
C GLU A 531 -11.42 17.64 -23.89
N LYS A 532 -12.20 18.70 -23.62
CA LYS A 532 -11.87 20.09 -24.00
C LYS A 532 -10.99 20.81 -22.97
N ALA A 533 -11.27 20.65 -21.69
CA ALA A 533 -10.61 21.39 -20.61
C ALA A 533 -9.35 20.66 -20.11
N LYS A 534 -8.23 20.82 -20.83
CA LYS A 534 -6.95 20.15 -20.50
C LYS A 534 -6.27 20.64 -19.21
N GLU A 535 -6.66 21.82 -18.73
CA GLU A 535 -6.18 22.40 -17.47
C GLU A 535 -7.27 22.36 -16.38
N LEU A 536 -8.30 21.52 -16.56
CA LEU A 536 -9.39 21.39 -15.60
C LEU A 536 -8.89 20.98 -14.22
N HIS A 537 -9.29 21.71 -13.20
CA HIS A 537 -9.07 21.34 -11.80
C HIS A 537 -10.18 21.88 -10.92
N CYS A 538 -10.63 21.08 -9.97
CA CYS A 538 -11.55 21.45 -8.90
C CYS A 538 -10.81 21.37 -7.56
N GLN A 539 -10.62 22.53 -6.93
CA GLN A 539 -10.04 22.65 -5.60
C GLN A 539 -11.17 22.55 -4.56
N LEU A 540 -11.01 21.65 -3.59
CA LEU A 540 -11.87 21.60 -2.41
C LEU A 540 -11.47 22.73 -1.44
N VAL A 541 -12.31 23.75 -1.31
CA VAL A 541 -12.06 24.90 -0.42
C VAL A 541 -12.51 24.58 1.01
N ASN A 542 -13.67 23.94 1.16
CA ASN A 542 -14.19 23.51 2.46
C ASN A 542 -15.18 22.35 2.28
N ARG A 543 -15.28 21.47 3.28
CA ARG A 543 -16.25 20.37 3.31
C ARG A 543 -16.99 20.30 4.63
N ILE A 544 -18.30 20.12 4.55
CA ILE A 544 -19.16 19.78 5.70
C ILE A 544 -19.79 18.42 5.46
N VAL A 545 -19.77 17.55 6.47
CA VAL A 545 -20.39 16.22 6.42
C VAL A 545 -21.48 16.13 7.48
N MET A 546 -22.70 15.80 7.07
CA MET A 546 -23.86 15.64 7.96
C MET A 546 -24.64 14.39 7.57
N GLY A 547 -24.41 13.29 8.31
CA GLY A 547 -25.05 12.01 8.01
C GLY A 547 -24.71 11.54 6.60
N ASN A 548 -25.73 11.41 5.74
CA ASN A 548 -25.59 11.00 4.35
C ASN A 548 -25.38 12.15 3.35
N THR A 549 -25.23 13.38 3.86
CA THR A 549 -25.05 14.58 3.05
C THR A 549 -23.64 15.12 3.18
N VAL A 550 -23.04 15.50 2.05
CA VAL A 550 -21.73 16.17 1.97
C VAL A 550 -21.92 17.47 1.24
N ILE A 551 -21.37 18.56 1.77
CA ILE A 551 -21.44 19.89 1.18
C ILE A 551 -20.01 20.35 0.91
N ASP A 552 -19.67 20.50 -0.36
CA ASP A 552 -18.36 20.98 -0.80
C ASP A 552 -18.47 22.40 -1.31
N HIS A 553 -17.60 23.27 -0.81
CA HIS A 553 -17.29 24.53 -1.46
C HIS A 553 -16.13 24.28 -2.42
N GLU A 554 -16.41 24.41 -3.71
CA GLU A 554 -15.55 24.02 -4.82
C GLU A 554 -15.12 25.25 -5.62
N ARG A 555 -13.81 25.36 -5.89
CA ARG A 555 -13.25 26.32 -6.84
C ARG A 555 -12.75 25.60 -8.07
N ILE A 556 -13.41 25.84 -9.21
CA ILE A 556 -13.10 25.17 -10.47
C ILE A 556 -12.31 26.12 -11.38
N THR A 557 -11.16 25.67 -11.88
CA THR A 557 -10.30 26.36 -12.85
C THR A 557 -10.17 25.54 -14.14
N GLY A 558 -9.65 26.15 -15.21
CA GLY A 558 -9.45 25.48 -16.50
C GLY A 558 -10.68 25.40 -17.42
N MET A 559 -11.82 25.98 -17.02
CA MET A 559 -13.03 26.10 -17.86
C MET A 559 -13.24 27.50 -18.47
N GLY A 560 -12.30 28.43 -18.28
CA GLY A 560 -12.36 29.81 -18.75
C GLY A 560 -11.28 30.67 -18.10
N GLU A 561 -11.33 31.99 -18.31
CA GLU A 561 -10.34 32.93 -17.74
C GLU A 561 -10.46 33.12 -16.23
N LYS A 562 -11.67 32.99 -15.68
CA LYS A 562 -11.94 33.18 -14.24
C LYS A 562 -12.29 31.86 -13.58
N PRO A 563 -11.85 31.62 -12.33
CA PRO A 563 -12.34 30.50 -11.53
C PRO A 563 -13.86 30.59 -11.35
N ILE A 564 -14.51 29.42 -11.31
CA ILE A 564 -15.92 29.27 -10.96
C ILE A 564 -15.99 28.83 -9.51
N GLU A 565 -16.69 29.57 -8.67
CA GLU A 565 -17.02 29.15 -7.31
C GLU A 565 -18.37 28.44 -7.32
N ALA A 566 -18.49 27.32 -6.63
CA ALA A 566 -19.73 26.59 -6.48
C ALA A 566 -19.83 25.95 -5.09
N VAL A 567 -21.05 25.81 -4.58
CA VAL A 567 -21.32 24.89 -3.47
C VAL A 567 -22.08 23.70 -4.03
N ALA A 568 -21.50 22.52 -3.92
CA ALA A 568 -22.09 21.25 -4.34
C ALA A 568 -22.62 20.50 -3.11
N VAL A 569 -23.91 20.20 -3.09
CA VAL A 569 -24.57 19.43 -2.04
C VAL A 569 -24.87 18.03 -2.56
N TYR A 570 -24.17 17.03 -2.04
CA TYR A 570 -24.29 15.63 -2.40
C TYR A 570 -25.16 14.89 -1.39
N THR A 571 -26.13 14.12 -1.85
CA THR A 571 -26.88 13.16 -1.04
C THR A 571 -26.50 11.74 -1.44
N VAL A 572 -26.17 10.92 -0.45
CA VAL A 572 -25.74 9.53 -0.62
C VAL A 572 -26.77 8.58 -0.05
N GLU A 573 -27.12 7.54 -0.79
CA GLU A 573 -28.01 6.46 -0.35
C GLU A 573 -27.49 5.14 -0.91
N ASN A 574 -27.60 4.07 -0.12
CA ASN A 574 -27.19 2.71 -0.52
C ASN A 574 -25.77 2.64 -1.12
N GLY A 575 -24.83 3.40 -0.55
CA GLY A 575 -23.44 3.43 -1.00
C GLY A 575 -23.21 4.12 -2.35
N LYS A 576 -24.15 4.97 -2.82
CA LYS A 576 -24.04 5.73 -4.06
C LYS A 576 -24.52 7.16 -3.90
N ILE A 577 -23.94 8.09 -4.65
CA ILE A 577 -24.43 9.47 -4.76
C ILE A 577 -25.71 9.46 -5.60
N VAL A 578 -26.86 9.76 -5.00
CA VAL A 578 -28.18 9.73 -5.66
C VAL A 578 -28.67 11.11 -6.08
N LYS A 579 -28.15 12.17 -5.45
CA LYS A 579 -28.53 13.55 -5.77
C LYS A 579 -27.35 14.50 -5.62
N VAL A 580 -27.25 15.47 -6.52
CA VAL A 580 -26.37 16.63 -6.37
C VAL A 580 -27.17 17.90 -6.62
N SER A 581 -27.00 18.92 -5.80
CA SER A 581 -27.50 20.26 -6.11
C SER A 581 -26.40 21.30 -6.02
N PHE A 582 -26.40 22.23 -6.98
CA PHE A 582 -25.39 23.28 -7.06
C PHE A 582 -25.96 24.64 -6.66
N ILE A 583 -25.19 25.39 -5.88
CA ILE A 583 -25.32 26.83 -5.65
C ILE A 583 -24.15 27.47 -6.38
N ARG A 584 -24.40 28.48 -7.23
CA ARG A 584 -23.39 29.15 -8.06
C ARG A 584 -23.54 30.65 -8.01
#